data_AF-A0AAU8XVW8-F1
#
_entry.id   AF-A0AAU8XVW8-F1
#
_cell.length_a   1.000
_cell.length_b   1.000
_cell.length_c   1.000
_cell.angle_alpha   90.00
_cell.angle_beta   90.00
_cell.angle_gamma   90.00
#
_symmetry.space_group_name_H-M   'P 1'
#
loop_
_entity.id
_entity.type
_entity.pdbx_description
1 polymer ?
#
loop_
_entity_poly.entity_id
_entity_poly.type
_entity_poly.pdbx_seq_one_letter_code
_entity_poly.pdbx_strand_id
1 'polypeptide(L)'
;MVLIQKLLNITYTPNKQTTNIVYKDKDGQTIKTDKVDGKTDETIPVDPTKDVPAGWKIIPDQKIPETVKVTPDGVPTVVVKIEHKTITVTPETPEGGHFNRQDLSSNGKHHQDSNSYNHSYQARWQQARN
;
A
#
# COMPACT_ATOMS: atom_id res chain seq x y z
N MET A 1 -15.80 68.39 20.78
CA MET A 1 -15.69 66.96 21.15
C MET A 1 -14.76 66.31 20.14
N VAL A 2 -13.60 65.81 20.57
CA VAL A 2 -12.59 65.17 19.70
C VAL A 2 -12.68 63.67 19.94
N LEU A 3 -12.98 62.88 18.90
CA LEU A 3 -12.96 61.42 18.95
C LEU A 3 -11.53 60.95 18.74
N ILE A 4 -10.85 60.53 19.81
CA ILE A 4 -9.55 59.87 19.71
C ILE A 4 -9.83 58.41 19.31
N GLN A 5 -9.48 58.05 18.08
CA GLN A 5 -9.52 56.65 17.65
C GLN A 5 -8.32 55.92 18.27
N LYS A 6 -8.61 54.90 19.08
CA LYS A 6 -7.59 54.03 19.67
C LYS A 6 -7.20 52.99 18.62
N LEU A 7 -5.97 53.07 18.10
CA LEU A 7 -5.43 52.04 17.23
C LEU A 7 -5.21 50.75 18.03
N LEU A 8 -5.80 49.66 17.55
CA LEU A 8 -5.62 48.31 18.09
C LEU A 8 -4.64 47.56 17.18
N ASN A 9 -3.48 47.21 17.73
CA ASN A 9 -2.53 46.35 17.05
C ASN A 9 -2.86 44.89 17.38
N ILE A 10 -3.35 44.14 16.40
CA ILE A 10 -3.57 42.70 16.51
C ILE A 10 -2.37 42.00 15.88
N THR A 11 -1.66 41.18 16.66
CA THR A 11 -0.57 40.35 16.15
C THR A 11 -1.08 38.93 15.97
N TYR A 12 -0.87 38.38 14.78
CA TYR A 12 -1.14 36.98 14.48
C TYR A 12 0.17 36.21 14.39
N THR A 13 0.26 35.09 15.08
CA THR A 13 1.38 34.14 14.96
C THR A 13 0.78 32.76 14.68
N PRO A 14 0.93 32.22 13.46
CA PRO A 14 0.31 30.94 13.12
C PRO A 14 1.03 29.79 13.83
N ASN A 15 0.25 28.89 14.44
CA ASN A 15 0.76 27.75 15.18
C ASN A 15 1.25 26.66 14.22
N LYS A 16 2.36 26.00 14.57
CA LYS A 16 2.82 24.78 13.89
C LYS A 16 1.94 23.59 14.28
N GLN A 17 1.60 22.75 13.32
CA GLN A 17 0.80 21.55 13.49
C GLN A 17 1.35 20.44 12.60
N THR A 18 1.07 19.20 12.98
CA THR A 18 1.47 18.00 12.23
C THR A 18 0.24 17.12 12.00
N THR A 19 0.08 16.60 10.79
CA THR A 19 -0.86 15.52 10.47
C THR A 19 -0.13 14.32 9.88
N ASN A 20 -0.89 13.27 9.60
CA ASN A 20 -0.40 12.03 9.02
C ASN A 20 -1.13 11.70 7.71
N ILE A 21 -0.40 11.08 6.79
CA ILE A 21 -0.92 10.25 5.72
C ILE A 21 -0.71 8.80 6.15
N VAL A 22 -1.78 8.04 6.28
CA VAL A 22 -1.76 6.66 6.77
C VAL A 22 -2.16 5.71 5.65
N TYR A 23 -1.27 4.76 5.34
CA TYR A 23 -1.52 3.71 4.37
C TYR A 23 -2.04 2.48 5.09
N LYS A 24 -3.26 2.05 4.74
CA LYS A 24 -3.91 0.90 5.36
C LYS A 24 -4.21 -0.19 4.33
N ASP A 25 -4.11 -1.44 4.73
CA ASP A 25 -4.60 -2.54 3.90
C ASP A 25 -6.15 -2.65 3.93
N LYS A 26 -6.69 -3.70 3.31
CA LYS A 26 -8.14 -3.95 3.25
C LYS A 26 -8.75 -4.27 4.62
N ASP A 27 -7.97 -4.84 5.52
CA ASP A 27 -8.38 -5.23 6.86
C ASP A 27 -8.23 -4.07 7.86
N GLY A 28 -7.64 -2.95 7.42
CA GLY A 28 -7.48 -1.73 8.19
C GLY A 28 -6.16 -1.66 8.97
N GLN A 29 -5.25 -2.61 8.76
CA GLN A 29 -3.90 -2.59 9.34
C GLN A 29 -3.09 -1.45 8.73
N THR A 30 -2.41 -0.67 9.58
CA THR A 30 -1.50 0.39 9.13
C THR A 30 -0.19 -0.23 8.65
N ILE A 31 0.16 0.02 7.39
CA ILE A 31 1.39 -0.46 6.76
C ILE A 31 2.49 0.60 6.78
N LYS A 32 2.12 1.87 6.61
CA LYS A 32 3.05 3.03 6.62
C LYS A 32 2.33 4.27 7.14
N THR A 33 3.07 5.18 7.77
CA THR A 33 2.60 6.51 8.15
C THR A 33 3.64 7.55 7.75
N ASP A 34 3.23 8.54 6.98
CA ASP A 34 4.05 9.70 6.61
C ASP A 34 3.53 10.94 7.32
N LYS A 35 4.44 11.76 7.85
CA LYS A 35 4.10 13.01 8.54
C LYS A 35 4.02 14.16 7.55
N VAL A 36 3.08 15.07 7.78
CA VAL A 36 2.94 16.33 7.05
C VAL A 36 2.89 17.45 8.07
N ASP A 37 3.90 18.31 8.05
CA ASP A 37 4.01 19.46 8.94
C ASP A 37 3.55 20.73 8.24
N GLY A 38 2.88 21.63 8.96
CA GLY A 38 2.53 22.95 8.46
C GLY A 38 2.14 23.93 9.54
N LYS A 39 1.72 25.12 9.13
CA LYS A 39 1.25 26.18 10.02
C LYS A 39 -0.23 26.47 9.79
N THR A 40 -0.88 27.01 10.82
CA THR A 40 -2.29 27.43 10.73
C THR A 40 -2.51 28.35 9.52
N ASP A 41 -3.58 28.11 8.77
CA ASP A 41 -3.96 28.73 7.49
C ASP A 41 -3.14 28.31 6.26
N GLU A 42 -2.19 27.38 6.41
CA GLU A 42 -1.43 26.83 5.29
C GLU A 42 -2.24 25.80 4.49
N THR A 43 -2.03 25.75 3.17
CA THR A 43 -2.54 24.68 2.29
C THR A 43 -1.34 23.98 1.67
N ILE A 44 -1.12 22.73 2.08
CA ILE A 44 0.07 21.95 1.75
C ILE A 44 -0.28 21.01 0.59
N PRO A 45 0.44 21.04 -0.54
CA PRO A 45 0.29 20.04 -1.58
C PRO A 45 0.83 18.68 -1.10
N VAL A 46 0.09 17.62 -1.37
CA VAL A 46 0.47 16.23 -1.05
C VAL A 46 0.25 15.34 -2.26
N ASP A 47 1.06 14.31 -2.40
CA ASP A 47 0.89 13.30 -3.45
C ASP A 47 1.13 11.89 -2.88
N PRO A 48 0.13 11.33 -2.17
CA PRO A 48 0.26 10.01 -1.56
C PRO A 48 0.48 8.86 -2.57
N THR A 49 0.33 9.11 -3.88
CA THR A 49 0.54 8.10 -4.91
C THR A 49 2.00 7.78 -5.16
N LYS A 50 2.91 8.70 -4.80
CA LYS A 50 4.36 8.54 -4.98
C LYS A 50 5.06 7.79 -3.85
N ASP A 51 4.42 7.76 -2.67
CA ASP A 51 5.02 7.27 -1.44
C ASP A 51 4.47 5.91 -0.98
N VAL A 52 3.78 5.21 -1.88
CA VAL A 52 3.22 3.87 -1.65
C VAL A 52 4.35 2.86 -1.33
N PRO A 53 4.23 2.05 -0.25
CA PRO A 53 5.24 1.06 0.10
C PRO A 53 5.55 0.05 -1.03
N ALA A 54 6.79 -0.42 -1.08
CA ALA A 54 7.20 -1.46 -2.04
C ALA A 54 6.36 -2.74 -1.87
N GLY A 55 5.93 -3.33 -2.99
CA GLY A 55 5.04 -4.52 -2.98
C GLY A 55 3.55 -4.20 -2.84
N TRP A 56 3.17 -2.92 -2.69
CA TRP A 56 1.79 -2.48 -2.56
C TRP A 56 1.36 -1.57 -3.71
N LYS A 57 0.06 -1.48 -3.95
CA LYS A 57 -0.58 -0.55 -4.90
C LYS A 57 -1.83 0.04 -4.26
N ILE A 58 -2.24 1.23 -4.70
CA ILE A 58 -3.48 1.87 -4.27
C ILE A 58 -4.67 1.09 -4.85
N ILE A 59 -5.71 0.88 -4.04
CA ILE A 59 -6.97 0.33 -4.55
C ILE A 59 -7.64 1.41 -5.40
N PRO A 60 -8.08 1.10 -6.63
CA PRO A 60 -8.62 2.08 -7.57
C PRO A 60 -9.87 2.80 -7.03
N ASP A 61 -10.22 3.92 -7.67
CA ASP A 61 -11.43 4.71 -7.43
C ASP A 61 -11.54 5.36 -6.04
N GLN A 62 -10.42 5.47 -5.32
CA GLN A 62 -10.34 6.26 -4.09
C GLN A 62 -10.24 7.75 -4.39
N LYS A 63 -10.97 8.55 -3.62
CA LYS A 63 -10.78 10.01 -3.57
C LYS A 63 -9.68 10.34 -2.58
N ILE A 64 -8.45 10.45 -3.07
CA ILE A 64 -7.30 10.86 -2.28
C ILE A 64 -7.14 12.38 -2.44
N PRO A 65 -7.05 13.15 -1.34
CA PRO A 65 -6.83 14.58 -1.43
C PRO A 65 -5.42 14.90 -1.97
N GLU A 66 -5.33 15.90 -2.84
CA GLU A 66 -4.07 16.45 -3.37
C GLU A 66 -3.52 17.58 -2.51
N THR A 67 -4.31 18.07 -1.56
CA THR A 67 -3.91 19.11 -0.62
C THR A 67 -4.44 18.83 0.77
N VAL A 68 -3.72 19.33 1.76
CA VAL A 68 -4.11 19.33 3.16
C VAL A 68 -4.18 20.77 3.64
N LYS A 69 -5.34 21.19 4.16
CA LYS A 69 -5.50 22.51 4.79
C LYS A 69 -5.28 22.41 6.28
N VAL A 70 -4.37 23.23 6.80
CA VAL A 70 -4.11 23.34 8.23
C VAL A 70 -5.03 24.40 8.81
N THR A 71 -5.95 24.00 9.69
CA THR A 71 -6.93 24.92 10.30
C THR A 71 -6.64 25.12 11.79
N PRO A 72 -7.20 26.18 12.42
CA PRO A 72 -7.10 26.34 13.87
C PRO A 72 -7.68 25.15 14.65
N ASP A 73 -8.70 24.49 14.10
CA ASP A 73 -9.37 23.33 14.71
C ASP A 73 -8.59 22.02 14.55
N GLY A 74 -7.49 22.04 13.81
CA GLY A 74 -6.65 20.89 13.52
C GLY A 74 -6.53 20.60 12.03
N VAL A 75 -5.94 19.44 11.74
CA VAL A 75 -5.67 18.98 10.39
C VAL A 75 -6.15 17.54 10.26
N PRO A 76 -7.01 17.20 9.27
CA PRO A 76 -7.48 15.83 9.12
C PRO A 76 -6.32 14.90 8.75
N THR A 77 -6.39 13.66 9.25
CA THR A 77 -5.52 12.57 8.79
C THR A 77 -6.01 12.09 7.43
N VAL A 78 -5.08 11.93 6.49
CA VAL A 78 -5.36 11.33 5.18
C VAL A 78 -5.21 9.82 5.28
N VAL A 79 -6.20 9.06 4.80
CA VAL A 79 -6.14 7.59 4.77
C VAL A 79 -6.14 7.12 3.32
N VAL A 80 -5.14 6.33 2.95
CA VAL A 80 -4.98 5.72 1.63
C VAL A 80 -5.10 4.22 1.79
N LYS A 81 -6.06 3.57 1.11
CA LYS A 81 -6.14 2.10 1.17
C LYS A 81 -5.36 1.46 0.05
N ILE A 82 -4.54 0.48 0.41
CA ILE A 82 -3.62 -0.23 -0.47
C ILE A 82 -3.90 -1.73 -0.47
N GLU A 83 -3.44 -2.42 -1.49
CA GLU A 83 -3.43 -3.88 -1.58
C GLU A 83 -2.10 -4.37 -2.14
N HIS A 84 -1.78 -5.65 -1.93
CA HIS A 84 -0.59 -6.24 -2.52
C HIS A 84 -0.63 -6.20 -4.05
N LYS A 85 0.54 -5.98 -4.66
CA LYS A 85 0.72 -6.18 -6.10
C LYS A 85 0.60 -7.67 -6.41
N THR A 86 -0.14 -8.01 -7.45
CA THR A 86 -0.21 -9.37 -7.99
C THR A 86 0.73 -9.48 -9.18
N ILE A 87 1.52 -10.55 -9.23
CA ILE A 87 2.35 -10.89 -10.38
C ILE A 87 1.75 -12.15 -11.00
N THR A 88 1.35 -12.06 -12.27
CA THR A 88 0.93 -13.24 -13.03
C THR A 88 2.19 -13.96 -13.51
N VAL A 89 2.36 -15.21 -13.11
CA VAL A 89 3.39 -16.09 -13.67
C VAL A 89 2.75 -16.95 -14.76
N THR A 90 3.33 -16.94 -15.95
CA THR A 90 2.93 -17.86 -17.03
C THR A 90 3.79 -19.11 -16.90
N PRO A 91 3.21 -20.31 -16.72
CA PRO A 91 3.98 -21.54 -16.82
C PRO A 91 4.53 -21.64 -18.23
N GLU A 92 5.85 -21.63 -18.37
CA GLU A 92 6.50 -22.03 -19.61
C GLU A 92 6.20 -23.52 -19.79
N THR A 93 5.45 -23.87 -20.84
CA THR A 93 5.25 -25.27 -21.22
C THR A 93 6.63 -25.91 -21.36
N PRO A 94 6.96 -27.00 -20.65
CA PRO A 94 8.18 -27.73 -20.94
C PRO A 94 8.10 -28.17 -22.40
N GLU A 95 9.01 -27.69 -23.25
CA GLU A 95 9.16 -28.24 -24.60
C GLU A 95 9.30 -29.75 -24.44
N GLY A 96 8.37 -30.46 -25.08
CA GLY A 96 8.20 -31.89 -24.91
C GLY A 96 9.53 -32.61 -25.08
N GLY A 97 10.13 -33.00 -23.97
CA GLY A 97 11.22 -33.95 -23.97
C GLY A 97 10.71 -35.20 -24.68
N HIS A 98 11.31 -35.53 -25.82
CA HIS A 98 11.03 -36.77 -26.53
C HIS A 98 11.40 -37.93 -25.61
N PHE A 99 10.44 -38.43 -24.83
CA PHE A 99 10.61 -39.66 -24.06
C PHE A 99 10.60 -40.83 -25.05
N ASN A 100 11.78 -41.37 -25.34
CA ASN A 100 11.89 -42.56 -26.17
C ASN A 100 11.40 -43.77 -25.35
N ARG A 101 10.21 -44.29 -25.69
CA ARG A 101 9.60 -45.48 -25.10
C ARG A 101 10.30 -46.74 -25.63
N GLN A 102 11.58 -46.92 -25.32
CA GLN A 102 12.31 -48.15 -25.69
C GLN A 102 13.16 -48.75 -24.56
N ASP A 103 13.15 -48.17 -23.35
CA ASP A 103 13.75 -48.82 -22.17
C ASP A 103 12.69 -49.28 -21.13
N LEU A 104 11.67 -49.99 -21.59
CA LEU A 104 10.84 -50.79 -20.69
C LEU A 104 11.28 -52.25 -20.79
N SER A 105 12.47 -52.55 -20.28
CA SER A 105 12.89 -53.93 -20.03
C SER A 105 13.93 -54.02 -18.89
N SER A 106 13.49 -53.79 -17.65
CA SER A 106 13.65 -54.78 -16.56
C SER A 106 13.33 -54.19 -15.19
N ASN A 107 12.28 -54.77 -14.59
CA ASN A 107 12.28 -55.24 -13.19
C ASN A 107 12.40 -54.19 -12.06
N GLY A 108 11.26 -53.86 -11.44
CA GLY A 108 11.26 -53.23 -10.11
C GLY A 108 9.94 -52.52 -9.79
N LYS A 109 9.15 -53.10 -8.89
CA LYS A 109 7.90 -52.56 -8.36
C LYS A 109 8.10 -51.14 -7.81
N HIS A 110 7.29 -50.17 -8.23
CA HIS A 110 6.91 -49.06 -7.35
C HIS A 110 5.52 -48.53 -7.72
N HIS A 111 4.73 -48.28 -6.67
CA HIS A 111 3.32 -47.93 -6.71
C HIS A 111 3.02 -46.73 -7.61
N GLN A 112 1.87 -46.80 -8.29
CA GLN A 112 1.23 -45.64 -8.89
C GLN A 112 0.83 -44.65 -7.79
N ASP A 113 1.46 -43.49 -7.75
CA ASP A 113 0.88 -42.29 -7.16
C ASP A 113 1.11 -41.08 -8.08
N SER A 114 0.22 -40.98 -9.07
CA SER A 114 -0.07 -39.75 -9.78
C SER A 114 -0.68 -38.71 -8.82
N ASN A 115 0.09 -38.19 -7.86
CA ASN A 115 -0.33 -37.04 -7.06
C ASN A 115 0.78 -36.22 -6.37
N SER A 116 2.07 -36.51 -6.59
CA SER A 116 3.16 -35.78 -5.90
C SER A 116 3.46 -34.39 -6.49
N TYR A 117 3.10 -34.14 -7.76
CA TYR A 117 3.52 -32.91 -8.48
C TYR A 117 2.65 -31.65 -8.25
N ASN A 118 1.74 -31.66 -7.28
CA ASN A 118 0.92 -30.48 -6.95
C ASN A 118 1.06 -30.01 -5.48
N HIS A 119 2.08 -30.46 -4.75
CA HIS A 119 2.26 -30.05 -3.34
C HIS A 119 3.26 -28.89 -3.14
N SER A 120 4.18 -28.63 -4.08
CA SER A 120 5.24 -27.63 -3.89
C SER A 120 4.83 -26.20 -4.25
N TYR A 121 3.77 -26.00 -5.04
CA TYR A 121 3.31 -24.66 -5.44
C TYR A 121 2.20 -24.10 -4.55
N GLN A 122 1.46 -24.94 -3.81
CA GLN A 122 0.46 -24.46 -2.84
C GLN A 122 1.05 -24.12 -1.47
N ALA A 123 2.28 -24.59 -1.17
CA ALA A 123 2.89 -24.40 0.15
C ALA A 123 3.52 -23.01 0.39
N ARG A 124 3.69 -22.16 -0.64
CA ARG A 124 4.40 -20.87 -0.50
C ARG A 124 3.51 -19.62 -0.36
N TRP A 125 2.19 -19.74 -0.40
CA TRP A 125 1.27 -18.60 -0.21
C TRP A 125 0.35 -18.70 1.01
N GLN A 126 0.63 -19.64 1.92
CA GLN A 126 -0.12 -19.78 3.18
C GLN A 126 0.56 -19.14 4.40
N GLN A 127 1.72 -18.51 4.24
CA GLN A 127 2.46 -17.89 5.37
C GLN A 127 2.29 -16.38 5.52
N ALA A 128 1.44 -15.73 4.71
CA ALA A 128 1.20 -14.28 4.81
C ALA A 128 -0.26 -13.92 5.16
N ARG A 129 -0.96 -14.81 5.87
CA ARG A 129 -2.21 -14.50 6.57
C ARG A 129 -2.00 -14.79 8.05
N ASN A 130 -1.58 -13.77 8.78
CA ASN A 130 -1.78 -13.61 10.22
C ASN A 130 -1.93 -12.11 10.48
#